data_AF-A0A7C4C986-F1
#
_entry.id   AF-A0A7C4C986-F1
#
_cell.length_a   1.000
_cell.length_b   1.000
_cell.length_c   1.000
_cell.angle_alpha   90.00
_cell.angle_beta   90.00
_cell.angle_gamma   90.00
#
_symmetry.space_group_name_H-M   'P 1'
#
loop_
_entity.id
_entity.type
_entity.pdbx_description
1 polymer ?
#
loop_
_entity_poly.entity_id
_entity_poly.type
_entity_poly.pdbx_seq_one_letter_code
_entity_poly.pdbx_strand_id
1 'polypeptide(L)' 'MDVALFVTCLTDTFFPRVGLAVVRVLRHFGCRVHFPPGQTCCGQPAYNSGFHAEAAALVRRMTAVFDGHDHVVTP' A
#
# COMPACT_ATOMS: atom_id res chain seq x y z
N MET A 1 -11.26 12.83 6.95
CA MET A 1 -9.82 12.54 6.83
C MET A 1 -9.57 11.74 5.57
N ASP A 2 -8.54 12.08 4.80
CA ASP A 2 -8.14 11.37 3.58
C ASP A 2 -7.07 10.32 3.90
N VAL A 3 -7.24 9.10 3.38
CA VAL A 3 -6.31 7.98 3.63
C VAL A 3 -6.05 7.21 2.33
N ALA A 4 -4.78 6.99 2.02
CA ALA A 4 -4.37 6.09 0.95
C ALA A 4 -4.20 4.67 1.49
N LEU A 5 -4.93 3.69 0.92
CA LEU A 5 -4.76 2.29 1.28
C LEU A 5 -3.63 1.67 0.47
N PHE A 6 -2.55 1.28 1.15
CA PHE A 6 -1.54 0.37 0.63
C PHE A 6 -1.93 -1.07 0.99
N VAL A 7 -2.58 -1.77 0.07
CA VAL A 7 -3.12 -3.12 0.37
C VAL A 7 -2.04 -4.18 0.55
N THR A 8 -0.86 -3.99 -0.02
CA THR A 8 0.22 -4.99 -0.18
C THR A 8 -0.16 -6.15 -1.10
N CYS A 9 0.85 -6.74 -1.77
CA CYS A 9 0.62 -7.89 -2.64
C CYS A 9 0.17 -9.15 -1.88
N LEU A 10 0.64 -9.34 -0.64
CA LEU A 10 0.31 -10.52 0.16
C LEU A 10 -1.15 -10.49 0.60
N THR A 11 -1.62 -9.37 1.15
CA THR A 11 -3.03 -9.26 1.55
C THR A 11 -3.95 -9.37 0.34
N ASP A 12 -3.64 -8.72 -0.78
CA ASP A 12 -4.48 -8.77 -1.98
C ASP A 12 -4.58 -10.20 -2.55
N THR A 13 -3.47 -10.94 -2.55
CA THR A 13 -3.42 -12.30 -3.10
C THR A 13 -4.03 -13.34 -2.16
N PHE A 14 -3.66 -13.32 -0.88
CA PHE A 14 -3.97 -14.39 0.06
C PHE A 14 -5.17 -14.09 0.96
N PHE A 15 -5.41 -12.81 1.26
CA PHE A 15 -6.43 -12.39 2.22
C PHE A 15 -7.24 -11.17 1.72
N PRO A 16 -7.82 -11.19 0.51
CA PRO A 16 -8.46 -10.00 -0.08
C PRO A 16 -9.62 -9.45 0.78
N ARG A 17 -10.27 -10.31 1.57
CA ARG A 17 -11.31 -9.90 2.52
C ARG A 17 -10.80 -8.96 3.61
N VAL A 18 -9.52 -9.04 3.98
CA VAL A 18 -8.90 -8.14 4.96
C VAL A 18 -8.79 -6.73 4.36
N GLY A 19 -8.34 -6.60 3.11
CA GLY A 19 -8.32 -5.31 2.42
C GLY A 19 -9.71 -4.65 2.36
N LEU A 20 -10.74 -5.44 2.02
CA LEU A 20 -12.13 -4.97 2.04
C LEU A 20 -12.62 -4.59 3.45
N ALA A 21 -12.20 -5.33 4.49
CA ALA A 21 -12.55 -5.03 5.87
C ALA A 21 -11.93 -3.70 6.34
N VAL A 22 -10.65 -3.45 6.00
CA VAL A 22 -9.97 -2.17 6.29
C VAL A 22 -10.75 -1.00 5.66
N VAL A 23 -11.15 -1.12 4.39
CA VAL A 23 -11.97 -0.08 3.72
C VAL A 23 -13.27 0.16 4.48
N ARG A 24 -13.96 -0.90 4.93
CA ARG A 24 -15.22 -0.79 5.69
C ARG A 24 -15.02 -0.07 7.03
N VAL A 25 -13.99 -0.45 7.79
CA VAL A 25 -13.69 0.17 9.09
C VAL A 25 -13.32 1.64 8.92
N LEU A 26 -12.42 1.97 7.98
CA LEU A 26 -12.02 3.36 7.72
C LEU A 26 -13.22 4.22 7.31
N ARG A 27 -14.07 3.71 6.42
CA ARG A 27 -15.29 4.42 6.00
C ARG A 27 -16.30 4.58 7.15
N HIS A 28 -16.42 3.59 8.04
CA HIS A 28 -17.28 3.67 9.22
C HIS A 28 -16.88 4.83 10.15
N PHE A 29 -15.58 5.10 10.29
CA PHE A 29 -15.05 6.24 11.05
C PHE A 29 -14.95 7.55 10.24
N GLY A 30 -15.57 7.62 9.05
CA GLY A 30 -15.64 8.85 8.26
C GLY A 30 -14.36 9.17 7.45
N CYS A 31 -13.46 8.21 7.25
CA CYS A 31 -12.32 8.39 6.35
C CYS A 31 -12.75 8.26 4.88
N ARG A 32 -12.23 9.15 4.03
CA ARG A 32 -12.27 9.01 2.57
C ARG A 32 -11.06 8.19 2.14
N VAL A 33 -11.32 6.94 1.73
CA VAL A 33 -10.27 5.98 1.37
C VAL A 33 -9.98 6.08 -0.13
N HIS A 34 -8.72 6.34 -0.46
CA HIS A 34 -8.16 6.34 -1.80
C HIS A 34 -7.39 5.04 -2.04
N PHE A 35 -7.49 4.52 -3.25
CA PHE A 35 -6.72 3.36 -3.69
C PHE A 35 -5.96 3.72 -4.98
N PRO A 36 -4.72 4.22 -4.87
CA PRO A 36 -3.94 4.62 -6.03
C PRO A 36 -3.68 3.44 -6.97
N PRO A 37 -4.00 3.53 -8.27
CA PRO A 37 -3.92 2.39 -9.19
C PRO A 37 -2.48 2.00 -9.58
N GLY A 38 -1.49 2.83 -9.26
CA GLY A 38 -0.09 2.60 -9.62
C GLY A 38 0.68 1.64 -8.71
N GLN A 39 0.01 1.13 -7.65
CA GLN A 39 0.61 0.20 -6.68
C GLN A 39 1.15 -1.05 -7.36
N THR A 40 2.39 -1.42 -7.00
CA THR A 40 3.08 -2.63 -7.47
C THR A 40 3.80 -3.29 -6.29
N CYS A 41 4.80 -4.13 -6.56
CA CYS A 41 5.67 -4.65 -5.49
C CYS A 41 6.33 -3.51 -4.71
N CYS A 42 6.29 -3.59 -3.37
CA CYS A 42 6.98 -2.65 -2.47
C CYS A 42 8.49 -2.84 -2.39
N GLY A 43 9.02 -3.93 -2.96
CA GLY A 43 10.45 -4.24 -2.93
C GLY A 43 10.92 -4.92 -1.64
N GLN A 44 10.04 -5.17 -0.66
CA GLN A 44 10.42 -5.81 0.60
C GLN A 44 11.10 -7.19 0.41
N PRO A 45 10.64 -8.10 -0.48
CA PRO A 45 11.35 -9.35 -0.71
C PRO A 45 12.78 -9.15 -1.24
N ALA A 46 12.95 -8.26 -2.23
CA ALA A 46 14.26 -7.94 -2.78
C ALA A 46 15.20 -7.34 -1.73
N TYR A 47 14.67 -6.42 -0.90
CA TYR A 47 15.41 -5.81 0.20
C TYR A 47 15.88 -6.86 1.21
N ASN A 48 14.97 -7.71 1.68
CA ASN A 48 15.27 -8.76 2.66
C ASN A 48 16.29 -9.80 2.15
N SER A 49 16.41 -9.96 0.83
CA SER A 49 17.38 -10.86 0.19
C SER A 49 18.70 -10.18 -0.20
N GLY A 50 18.90 -8.89 0.15
CA GLY A 50 20.15 -8.16 -0.10
C GLY A 50 20.22 -7.43 -1.45
N PHE A 51 19.17 -7.48 -2.27
CA PHE A 51 19.07 -6.79 -3.56
C PHE A 51 18.63 -5.33 -3.36
N HIS A 52 19.45 -4.55 -2.65
CA HIS A 52 19.06 -3.21 -2.21
C HIS A 52 18.93 -2.21 -3.37
N ALA A 53 19.72 -2.35 -4.43
CA ALA A 53 19.65 -1.44 -5.59
C ALA A 53 18.33 -1.63 -6.36
N GLU A 54 17.92 -2.87 -6.54
CA GLU A 54 16.65 -3.28 -7.16
C GLU A 54 15.47 -2.87 -6.28
N ALA A 55 15.57 -3.11 -4.97
CA ALA A 55 14.58 -2.67 -4.01
C ALA A 55 14.41 -1.14 -4.04
N ALA A 56 15.49 -0.37 -4.15
CA ALA A 56 15.44 1.10 -4.20
C ALA A 56 14.66 1.60 -5.43
N ALA A 57 14.74 0.91 -6.57
CA ALA A 57 13.94 1.26 -7.75
C ALA A 57 12.44 1.07 -7.52
N LEU A 58 12.05 -0.02 -6.86
CA LEU A 58 10.66 -0.32 -6.50
C LEU A 58 10.13 0.65 -5.45
N VAL A 59 10.93 0.97 -4.43
CA VAL A 59 10.59 1.93 -3.39
C VAL A 59 10.33 3.31 -3.99
N ARG A 60 11.21 3.81 -4.88
CA ARG A 60 11.00 5.12 -5.55
C ARG A 60 9.66 5.19 -6.29
N ARG A 61 9.29 4.12 -7.01
CA ARG A 61 7.99 4.03 -7.68
C ARG A 61 6.85 4.09 -6.67
N MET A 62 6.92 3.29 -5.60
CA MET A 62 5.87 3.26 -4.57
C MET A 62 5.74 4.60 -3.84
N THR A 63 6.86 5.26 -3.52
CA THR A 63 6.86 6.62 -2.96
C THR A 63 6.14 7.58 -3.90
N ALA A 64 6.42 7.55 -5.21
CA ALA A 64 5.75 8.40 -6.18
C ALA A 64 4.23 8.11 -6.30
N VAL A 65 3.81 6.85 -6.15
CA VAL A 65 2.39 6.46 -6.20
C VAL A 65 1.60 7.03 -5.01
N PHE A 66 2.25 7.12 -3.85
CA PHE A 66 1.64 7.65 -2.63
C PHE A 66 1.98 9.12 -2.37
N ASP A 67 2.73 9.76 -3.26
CA ASP A 67 3.07 11.17 -3.15
C ASP A 67 1.78 12.03 -3.05
N GLY A 68 1.84 13.07 -2.23
CA GLY A 68 0.69 13.93 -1.93
C GLY A 68 -0.40 13.33 -1.04
N HIS A 69 -0.24 12.12 -0.51
CA HIS A 69 -1.14 11.57 0.52
C HIS A 69 -0.54 11.73 1.92
N ASP A 70 -1.23 12.44 2.81
CA ASP A 70 -0.77 12.69 4.18
C ASP A 70 -0.78 11.42 5.06
N HIS A 71 -1.65 10.47 4.73
CA HIS A 71 -1.84 9.24 5.49
C HIS A 71 -1.84 8.03 4.55
N VAL A 72 -0.85 7.14 4.73
CA VAL A 72 -0.78 5.84 4.08
C VAL A 72 -1.03 4.76 5.13
N VAL A 73 -2.04 3.92 4.92
CA VAL A 73 -2.41 2.84 5.84
C VAL A 73 -2.25 1.50 5.13
N THR A 74 -1.66 0.53 5.82
CA THR A 74 -1.56 -0.87 5.38
C THR A 74 -2.39 -1.76 6.32
N PRO A 75 -3.02 -2.83 5.80
CA PRO A 75 -3.64 -3.86 6.63
C PRO A 75 -2.65 -4.60 7.54
#